data_AF-F3AR60-F1
#
_entry.id   AF-F3AR60-F1
#
_cell.length_a   1.000
_cell.length_b   1.000
_cell.length_c   1.000
_cell.angle_alpha   90.00
_cell.angle_beta   90.00
_cell.angle_gamma   90.00
#
_symmetry.space_group_name_H-M   'P 1'
#
loop_
_entity.id
_entity.type
_entity.pdbx_description
1 polymer ?
#
loop_
_entity_poly.entity_id
_entity_poly.type
_entity_poly.pdbx_seq_one_letter_code
_entity_poly.pdbx_strand_id
1 'polypeptide(L)'
;MLPKWKQRKYILVLLFWVLSLYDVNEREVWSMALNDNIKKFREEKNLTQQQLADKLYVSRQTVCRWENGSRCPDLITAKKLALELDVSMDELISDEDVNDIQVNYVIGKSERIQNRMRLQEFRKKLLNFMEILGTIFMAIILLFRVQLERDIPLWFTVSFFCIVIPLITVNLLISKKLREM
;
A
#
# COMPACT_ATOMS: atom_id res chain seq x y z
N MET A 1 39.39 -29.26 13.73
CA MET A 1 38.06 -29.26 14.39
C MET A 1 38.05 -28.18 15.47
N LEU A 2 37.36 -27.07 15.27
CA LEU A 2 37.30 -25.97 16.27
C LEU A 2 36.30 -26.32 17.39
N PRO A 3 36.62 -26.00 18.67
CA PRO A 3 35.85 -26.46 19.83
C PRO A 3 34.46 -25.80 19.96
N LYS A 4 33.45 -26.56 20.41
CA LYS A 4 32.00 -26.24 20.39
C LYS A 4 31.57 -24.95 21.12
N TRP A 5 32.41 -24.39 22.00
CA TRP A 5 32.15 -23.10 22.66
C TRP A 5 32.39 -21.89 21.74
N LYS A 6 33.13 -22.07 20.64
CA LYS A 6 33.35 -21.02 19.63
C LYS A 6 32.13 -20.82 18.72
N GLN A 7 31.32 -21.86 18.48
CA GLN A 7 30.09 -21.74 17.66
C GLN A 7 28.93 -21.02 18.39
N ARG A 8 28.87 -21.08 19.73
CA ARG A 8 27.83 -20.38 20.51
C ARG A 8 28.02 -18.86 20.50
N LYS A 9 29.25 -18.37 20.34
CA LYS A 9 29.53 -16.93 20.19
C LYS A 9 28.93 -16.38 18.89
N TYR A 10 28.98 -17.12 17.78
CA TYR A 10 28.39 -16.67 16.51
C TYR A 10 26.87 -16.65 16.53
N ILE A 11 26.20 -17.58 17.22
CA ILE A 11 24.73 -17.61 17.35
C ILE A 11 24.24 -16.45 18.20
N LEU A 12 24.94 -16.10 19.29
CA LEU A 12 24.60 -14.92 20.10
C LEU A 12 24.87 -13.61 19.35
N VAL A 13 25.97 -13.54 18.58
CA VAL A 13 26.25 -12.38 17.71
C VAL A 13 25.21 -12.27 16.59
N LEU A 14 24.75 -13.38 16.01
CA LEU A 14 23.67 -13.40 15.01
C LEU A 14 22.31 -13.03 15.60
N LEU A 15 21.97 -13.48 16.80
CA LEU A 15 20.74 -13.06 17.50
C LEU A 15 20.78 -11.58 17.87
N PHE A 16 21.94 -11.07 18.30
CA PHE A 16 22.16 -9.65 18.56
C PHE A 16 22.09 -8.82 17.27
N TRP A 17 22.63 -9.33 16.15
CA TRP A 17 22.52 -8.71 14.83
C TRP A 17 21.10 -8.72 14.27
N VAL A 18 20.36 -9.82 14.46
CA VAL A 18 18.95 -9.96 14.02
C VAL A 18 18.02 -9.08 14.85
N LEU A 19 18.27 -8.93 16.16
CA LEU A 19 17.56 -7.95 16.99
C LEU A 19 17.99 -6.51 16.67
N SER A 20 19.24 -6.27 16.29
CA SER A 20 19.73 -4.98 15.80
C SER A 20 19.21 -4.59 14.42
N LEU A 21 18.67 -5.55 13.65
CA LEU A 21 17.99 -5.33 12.36
C LEU A 21 16.47 -5.17 12.50
N TYR A 22 15.92 -5.38 13.70
CA TYR A 22 14.57 -4.95 14.05
C TYR A 22 14.65 -3.49 14.49
N ASP A 23 14.89 -2.62 13.51
CA ASP A 23 14.76 -1.18 13.70
C ASP A 23 13.26 -0.86 13.78
N VAL A 24 12.67 -1.10 14.96
CA VAL A 24 11.54 -0.26 15.41
C VAL A 24 12.17 1.08 15.78
N ASN A 25 12.47 1.86 14.75
CA ASN A 25 12.69 3.28 14.89
C ASN A 25 11.34 3.94 15.15
N GLU A 26 10.77 3.70 16.33
CA GLU A 26 9.86 4.63 17.00
C GLU A 26 10.71 5.71 17.67
N ARG A 27 11.52 6.42 16.88
CA ARG A 27 12.09 7.69 17.33
C ARG A 27 11.21 8.79 16.81
N GLU A 28 10.34 9.23 17.73
CA GLU A 28 9.79 10.56 17.84
C GLU A 28 9.94 11.37 16.55
N VAL A 29 8.95 11.23 15.66
CA VAL A 29 8.65 12.28 14.70
C VAL A 29 8.18 13.45 15.55
N TRP A 30 9.12 14.25 16.02
CA TRP A 30 8.84 15.60 16.50
C TRP A 30 8.41 16.36 15.25
N SER A 31 7.11 16.32 14.93
CA SER A 31 6.58 17.26 13.95
C SER A 31 6.71 18.63 14.59
N MET A 32 7.59 19.46 14.01
CA MET A 32 7.58 20.90 14.26
C MET A 32 6.18 21.48 14.02
N ALA A 33 5.32 20.80 13.24
CA ALA A 33 3.93 21.21 13.10
C ALA A 33 3.07 20.99 14.34
N LEU A 34 3.26 19.98 15.20
CA LEU A 34 2.33 19.78 16.32
C LEU A 34 2.39 20.96 17.32
N ASN A 35 3.60 21.42 17.67
CA ASN A 35 3.78 22.59 18.53
C ASN A 35 3.20 23.86 17.90
N ASP A 36 3.43 24.05 16.60
CA ASP A 36 2.98 25.22 15.86
C ASP A 36 1.44 25.21 15.68
N ASN A 37 0.85 24.04 15.41
CA ASN A 37 -0.59 23.83 15.30
C ASN A 37 -1.31 24.06 16.63
N ILE A 38 -0.77 23.57 17.75
CA ILE A 38 -1.34 23.83 19.09
C ILE A 38 -1.41 25.34 19.33
N LYS A 39 -0.33 26.05 19.03
CA LYS A 39 -0.28 27.51 19.19
C LYS A 39 -1.25 28.23 18.26
N LYS A 40 -1.27 27.84 16.98
CA LYS A 40 -2.15 28.39 15.94
C LYS A 40 -3.62 28.25 16.33
N PHE A 41 -4.08 27.03 16.61
CA PHE A 41 -5.48 26.80 16.97
C PHE A 41 -5.87 27.44 18.32
N ARG A 42 -4.93 27.54 19.27
CA ARG A 42 -5.16 28.30 20.52
C ARG A 42 -5.43 29.77 20.22
N GLU A 43 -4.64 30.37 19.34
CA GLU A 43 -4.77 31.78 18.94
C GLU A 43 -6.03 32.04 18.12
N GLU A 44 -6.41 31.13 17.22
CA GLU A 44 -7.68 31.19 16.48
C GLU A 44 -8.91 31.20 17.41
N LYS A 45 -8.83 30.48 18.55
CA LYS A 45 -9.85 30.50 19.60
C LYS A 45 -9.72 31.65 20.61
N ASN A 46 -8.77 32.56 20.41
CA ASN A 46 -8.49 33.68 21.31
C ASN A 46 -8.24 33.24 22.77
N LEU A 47 -7.66 32.05 22.96
CA LEU A 47 -7.34 31.52 24.28
C LEU A 47 -5.93 31.92 24.69
N THR A 48 -5.74 32.31 25.94
CA THR A 48 -4.41 32.42 26.52
C THR A 48 -3.86 31.03 26.88
N GLN A 49 -2.53 30.89 26.98
CA GLN A 49 -1.92 29.64 27.45
C GLN A 49 -2.45 29.20 28.83
N GLN A 50 -2.82 30.17 29.70
CA GLN A 50 -3.42 29.87 31.00
C GLN A 50 -4.83 29.29 30.84
N GLN A 51 -5.68 29.93 30.03
CA GLN A 51 -7.05 29.46 29.79
C GLN A 51 -7.08 28.07 29.15
N LEU A 52 -6.16 27.77 28.22
CA LEU A 52 -6.03 26.45 27.63
C LEU A 52 -5.58 25.41 28.68
N ALA A 53 -4.63 25.78 29.54
CA ALA A 53 -4.16 24.92 30.62
C ALA A 53 -5.27 24.60 31.64
N ASP A 54 -6.08 25.61 31.99
CA ASP A 54 -7.20 25.46 32.92
C ASP A 54 -8.27 24.49 32.37
N LYS A 55 -8.60 24.60 31.08
CA LYS A 55 -9.53 23.68 30.39
C LYS A 55 -9.03 22.24 30.32
N LEU A 56 -7.72 22.06 30.16
CA LEU A 56 -7.09 20.74 30.05
C LEU A 56 -6.68 20.13 31.40
N TYR A 57 -6.89 20.85 32.50
CA TYR A 57 -6.47 20.47 33.84
C TYR A 57 -4.96 20.20 33.94
N VAL A 58 -4.16 21.04 33.28
CA VAL A 58 -2.69 20.99 33.31
C VAL A 58 -2.09 22.32 33.74
N SER A 59 -0.79 22.35 34.02
CA SER A 59 -0.11 23.61 34.31
C SER A 59 0.13 24.44 33.05
N ARG A 60 0.10 25.77 33.16
CA ARG A 60 0.50 26.67 32.07
C ARG A 60 1.90 26.37 31.51
N GLN A 61 2.83 25.96 32.39
CA GLN A 61 4.18 25.56 31.97
C GLN A 61 4.15 24.32 31.06
N THR A 62 3.20 23.41 31.27
CA THR A 62 3.01 22.24 30.42
C THR A 62 2.60 22.65 29.01
N VAL A 63 1.62 23.54 28.88
CA VAL A 63 1.19 24.09 27.58
C VAL A 63 2.32 24.84 26.88
N CYS A 64 3.07 25.66 27.61
CA CYS A 64 4.23 26.37 27.07
C CYS A 64 5.32 25.41 26.54
N ARG A 65 5.57 24.29 27.23
CA ARG A 65 6.52 23.27 26.76
C ARG A 65 6.03 22.54 25.52
N TRP A 66 4.72 22.35 25.37
CA TRP A 66 4.13 21.80 24.14
C TRP A 66 4.27 22.76 22.97
N GLU A 67 3.90 24.03 23.15
CA GLU A 67 4.02 25.07 22.11
C GLU A 67 5.48 25.38 21.72
N ASN A 68 6.44 25.13 22.60
CA ASN A 68 7.87 25.30 22.33
C ASN A 68 8.55 24.01 21.85
N GLY A 69 7.81 22.91 21.62
CA GLY A 69 8.35 21.62 21.18
C GLY A 69 9.28 20.94 22.20
N SER A 70 9.37 21.44 23.44
CA SER A 70 10.25 20.90 24.49
C SER A 70 9.68 19.65 25.15
N ARG A 71 8.39 19.37 24.96
CA ARG A 71 7.70 18.17 25.44
C ARG A 71 6.50 17.89 24.54
N CYS A 72 6.16 16.62 24.33
CA CYS A 72 4.96 16.23 23.60
C CYS A 72 3.80 15.93 24.58
N PRO A 73 2.54 16.30 24.27
CA PRO A 73 1.38 15.81 25.00
C PRO A 73 1.20 14.29 24.81
N ASP A 74 0.82 13.58 25.88
CA ASP A 74 0.44 12.17 25.78
C ASP A 74 -0.81 12.01 24.89
N LEU A 75 -1.04 10.84 24.29
CA LEU A 75 -2.14 10.56 23.36
C LEU A 75 -3.51 10.98 23.90
N ILE A 76 -3.77 10.70 25.18
CA ILE A 76 -5.01 11.11 25.87
C ILE A 76 -5.13 12.63 25.93
N THR A 77 -4.01 13.31 26.20
CA THR A 77 -3.94 14.77 26.32
C THR A 77 -4.04 15.45 24.96
N ALA A 78 -3.41 14.88 23.94
CA ALA A 78 -3.52 15.32 22.56
C ALA A 78 -4.96 15.18 22.03
N LYS A 79 -5.67 14.09 22.39
CA LYS A 79 -7.10 13.94 22.08
C LYS A 79 -7.95 15.00 22.77
N LYS A 80 -7.66 15.34 24.04
CA LYS A 80 -8.33 16.43 24.75
C LYS A 80 -8.03 17.79 24.13
N LEU A 81 -6.79 18.03 23.71
CA LEU A 81 -6.38 19.22 22.98
C LEU A 81 -7.20 19.37 21.70
N ALA A 82 -7.31 18.32 20.88
CA ALA A 82 -8.10 18.32 19.66
C ALA A 82 -9.57 18.69 19.93
N LEU A 83 -10.18 18.12 20.98
CA LEU A 83 -11.55 18.44 21.40
C LEU A 83 -11.72 19.88 21.88
N GLU A 84 -10.83 20.37 22.74
CA GLU A 84 -10.89 21.75 23.27
C GLU A 84 -10.61 22.80 22.18
N LEU A 85 -9.76 22.46 21.21
CA LEU A 85 -9.42 23.27 20.05
C LEU A 85 -10.40 23.08 18.89
N ASP A 86 -11.41 22.19 19.01
CA ASP A 86 -12.43 21.89 17.99
C ASP A 86 -11.82 21.58 16.61
N VAL A 87 -10.75 20.79 16.63
CA VAL A 87 -10.05 20.28 15.45
C VAL A 87 -9.99 18.77 15.50
N SER A 88 -9.87 18.14 14.35
CA SER A 88 -9.59 16.70 14.31
C SER A 88 -8.17 16.40 14.80
N MET A 89 -7.95 15.16 15.26
CA MET A 89 -6.59 14.71 15.64
C MET A 89 -5.63 14.78 14.45
N ASP A 90 -6.14 14.54 13.25
CA ASP A 90 -5.37 14.60 12.01
C ASP A 90 -4.92 16.04 11.71
N GLU A 91 -5.80 17.05 11.87
CA GLU A 91 -5.45 18.47 11.72
C GLU A 91 -4.48 18.96 12.82
N LEU A 92 -4.60 18.42 14.03
CA LEU A 92 -3.70 18.80 15.13
C LEU A 92 -2.25 18.33 14.85
N ILE A 93 -2.10 17.14 14.25
CA ILE A 93 -0.79 16.51 14.01
C ILE A 93 -0.27 16.76 12.59
N SER A 94 -1.11 17.23 11.66
CA SER A 94 -0.72 17.41 10.26
C SER A 94 0.44 18.42 10.13
N ASP A 95 1.58 17.95 9.63
CA ASP A 95 2.50 18.82 8.90
C ASP A 95 1.85 19.12 7.53
N GLU A 96 1.90 20.37 7.05
CA GLU A 96 1.43 20.71 5.70
C GLU A 96 2.08 19.83 4.63
N ASP A 97 3.32 19.35 4.88
CA ASP A 97 4.05 18.39 4.05
C ASP A 97 3.47 16.95 4.08
N VAL A 98 2.79 16.53 5.16
CA VAL A 98 2.24 15.17 5.31
C VAL A 98 0.95 14.98 4.51
N ASN A 99 0.18 16.04 4.28
CA ASN A 99 -0.99 15.98 3.41
C ASN A 99 -0.60 15.62 1.98
N ASP A 100 0.47 16.20 1.44
CA ASP A 100 0.98 15.86 0.11
C ASP A 100 1.47 14.41 0.04
N ILE A 101 2.10 13.91 1.11
CA ILE A 101 2.56 12.51 1.18
C ILE A 101 1.36 11.54 1.25
N GLN A 102 0.36 11.82 2.07
CA GLN A 102 -0.85 10.99 2.18
C GLN A 102 -1.65 11.00 0.88
N VAL A 103 -1.87 12.17 0.28
CA VAL A 103 -2.57 12.32 -0.99
C VAL A 103 -1.83 11.57 -2.09
N ASN A 104 -0.51 11.73 -2.22
CA ASN A 104 0.28 11.01 -3.21
C ASN A 104 0.29 9.49 -2.96
N TYR A 105 0.33 9.04 -1.71
CA TYR A 105 0.23 7.62 -1.38
C TYR A 105 -1.14 7.04 -1.77
N VAL A 106 -2.23 7.74 -1.46
CA VAL A 106 -3.60 7.33 -1.82
C VAL A 106 -3.79 7.33 -3.34
N ILE A 107 -3.34 8.37 -4.03
CA ILE A 107 -3.39 8.47 -5.50
C ILE A 107 -2.60 7.32 -6.12
N GLY A 108 -1.33 7.13 -5.71
CA GLY A 108 -0.47 6.07 -6.23
C GLY A 108 -1.00 4.66 -5.93
N LYS A 109 -1.64 4.46 -4.77
CA LYS A 109 -2.34 3.21 -4.43
C LYS A 109 -3.57 3.00 -5.32
N SER A 110 -4.38 4.04 -5.55
CA SER A 110 -5.56 3.96 -6.41
C SER A 110 -5.18 3.64 -7.87
N GLU A 111 -4.12 4.25 -8.39
CA GLU A 111 -3.62 4.00 -9.75
C GLU A 111 -3.13 2.57 -9.92
N ARG A 112 -2.38 2.04 -8.93
CA ARG A 112 -1.95 0.63 -8.94
C ARG A 112 -3.14 -0.32 -8.96
N ILE A 113 -4.18 -0.05 -8.14
CA ILE A 113 -5.39 -0.86 -8.10
C ILE A 113 -6.13 -0.78 -9.44
N GLN A 114 -6.29 0.42 -10.00
CA GLN A 114 -6.96 0.63 -11.29
C GLN A 114 -6.21 -0.04 -12.44
N ASN A 115 -4.88 0.00 -12.45
CA ASN A 115 -4.05 -0.66 -13.46
C ASN A 115 -4.16 -2.19 -13.36
N ARG A 116 -4.22 -2.75 -12.15
CA ARG A 116 -4.50 -4.19 -11.97
C ARG A 116 -5.89 -4.57 -12.48
N MET A 117 -6.93 -3.79 -12.18
CA MET A 117 -8.30 -4.05 -12.64
C MET A 117 -8.40 -4.03 -14.17
N ARG A 118 -7.84 -3.01 -14.83
CA ARG A 118 -7.78 -2.93 -16.30
C ARG A 118 -7.08 -4.15 -16.92
N LEU A 119 -5.98 -4.58 -16.32
CA LEU A 119 -5.22 -5.73 -16.83
C LEU A 119 -5.95 -7.06 -16.62
N GLN A 120 -6.71 -7.19 -15.51
CA GLN A 120 -7.60 -8.32 -15.28
C GLN A 120 -8.77 -8.37 -16.27
N GLU A 121 -9.40 -7.23 -16.57
CA GLU A 121 -10.45 -7.15 -17.58
C GLU A 121 -9.94 -7.53 -18.97
N PHE A 122 -8.78 -7.03 -19.35
CA PHE A 122 -8.14 -7.39 -20.62
C PHE A 122 -7.86 -8.89 -20.69
N ARG A 123 -7.32 -9.48 -19.61
CA ARG A 123 -7.12 -10.92 -19.52
C ARG A 123 -8.43 -11.72 -19.65
N LYS A 124 -9.52 -11.28 -19.01
CA LYS A 124 -10.84 -11.93 -19.15
C LYS A 124 -11.36 -11.85 -20.59
N LYS A 125 -11.24 -10.69 -21.24
CA LYS A 125 -11.61 -10.51 -22.65
C LYS A 125 -10.81 -11.45 -23.56
N LEU A 126 -9.50 -11.59 -23.33
CA LEU A 126 -8.65 -12.53 -24.06
C LEU A 126 -9.06 -13.99 -23.85
N LEU A 127 -9.36 -14.39 -22.60
CA LEU A 127 -9.78 -15.77 -22.30
C LEU A 127 -11.11 -16.10 -22.98
N ASN A 128 -12.11 -15.21 -22.92
CA ASN A 128 -13.39 -15.40 -23.60
C ASN A 128 -13.20 -15.50 -25.13
N PHE A 129 -12.30 -14.70 -25.71
CA PHE A 129 -11.98 -14.79 -27.14
C PHE A 129 -11.37 -16.15 -27.51
N MET A 130 -10.45 -16.67 -26.69
CA MET A 130 -9.85 -17.99 -26.88
C MET A 130 -10.88 -19.12 -26.78
N GLU A 131 -11.83 -19.02 -25.85
CA GLU A 131 -12.93 -19.97 -25.70
C GLU A 131 -13.85 -19.99 -26.93
N ILE A 132 -14.21 -18.82 -27.45
CA ILE A 132 -15.01 -18.70 -28.68
C ILE A 132 -14.26 -19.29 -29.89
N LEU A 133 -12.98 -18.96 -30.05
CA LEU A 133 -12.15 -19.53 -31.13
C LEU A 133 -12.07 -21.07 -31.03
N GLY A 134 -11.86 -21.60 -29.83
CA GLY A 134 -11.78 -23.04 -29.58
C GLY A 134 -13.09 -23.77 -29.88
N THR A 135 -14.22 -23.20 -29.47
CA THR A 135 -15.55 -23.78 -29.73
C THR A 135 -15.89 -23.77 -31.21
N ILE A 136 -15.59 -22.69 -31.94
CA ILE A 136 -15.75 -22.64 -33.40
C ILE A 136 -14.88 -23.69 -34.10
N PHE A 137 -13.60 -23.80 -33.72
CA PHE A 137 -12.69 -24.79 -34.30
C PHE A 137 -13.16 -26.23 -34.05
N MET A 138 -13.63 -26.52 -32.83
CA MET A 138 -14.17 -27.83 -32.47
C MET A 138 -15.44 -28.17 -33.27
N ALA A 139 -16.35 -27.20 -33.43
CA ALA A 139 -17.54 -27.37 -34.26
C ALA A 139 -17.19 -27.63 -35.74
N ILE A 140 -16.21 -26.94 -36.31
CA ILE A 140 -15.75 -27.16 -37.69
C ILE A 140 -15.19 -28.57 -37.85
N ILE A 141 -14.37 -29.05 -36.90
CA ILE A 141 -13.84 -30.42 -36.91
C ILE A 141 -14.98 -31.44 -36.91
N LEU A 142 -15.98 -31.25 -36.05
CA LEU A 142 -17.14 -32.13 -35.98
C LEU A 142 -17.93 -32.13 -37.29
N LEU A 143 -18.16 -30.96 -37.91
CA LEU A 143 -18.86 -30.87 -39.19
C LEU A 143 -18.12 -31.61 -40.31
N PHE A 144 -16.80 -31.41 -40.43
CA PHE A 144 -15.98 -32.14 -41.41
C PHE A 144 -16.01 -33.65 -41.20
N ARG A 145 -15.96 -34.10 -39.94
CA ARG A 145 -16.01 -35.53 -39.60
C ARG A 145 -17.39 -36.15 -39.84
N VAL A 146 -18.47 -35.42 -39.54
CA VAL A 146 -19.85 -35.95 -39.62
C VAL A 146 -20.42 -35.88 -41.03
N GLN A 147 -20.20 -34.78 -41.77
CA GLN A 147 -20.91 -34.54 -43.04
C GLN A 147 -20.10 -34.92 -44.27
N LEU A 148 -18.77 -34.96 -44.17
CA LEU A 148 -17.91 -34.95 -45.34
C LEU A 148 -17.07 -36.23 -45.51
N GLU A 149 -17.05 -37.13 -44.50
CA GLU A 149 -16.20 -38.33 -44.41
C GLU A 149 -14.75 -38.11 -44.87
N ARG A 150 -14.31 -36.85 -44.87
CA ARG A 150 -13.05 -36.40 -45.44
C ARG A 150 -12.06 -36.20 -44.32
N ASP A 151 -10.81 -36.52 -44.60
CA ASP A 151 -9.73 -36.19 -43.70
C ASP A 151 -9.51 -34.68 -43.61
N ILE A 152 -9.26 -34.23 -42.39
CA ILE A 152 -9.04 -32.82 -42.09
C ILE A 152 -7.69 -32.44 -42.69
N PRO A 153 -7.65 -31.41 -43.55
CA PRO A 153 -6.38 -30.99 -44.14
C PRO A 153 -5.41 -30.50 -43.07
N LEU A 154 -4.17 -31.00 -43.11
CA LEU A 154 -3.11 -30.65 -42.15
C LEU A 154 -2.88 -29.13 -42.04
N TRP A 155 -2.92 -28.42 -43.17
CA TRP A 155 -2.71 -26.96 -43.21
C TRP A 155 -3.73 -26.19 -42.35
N PHE A 156 -4.95 -26.71 -42.20
CA PHE A 156 -5.98 -26.08 -41.38
C PHE A 156 -5.65 -26.16 -39.89
N THR A 157 -5.19 -27.33 -39.43
CA THR A 157 -4.76 -27.51 -38.02
C THR A 157 -3.51 -26.69 -37.69
N VAL A 158 -2.55 -26.61 -38.61
CA VAL A 158 -1.33 -25.81 -38.45
C VAL A 158 -1.68 -24.32 -38.35
N SER A 159 -2.60 -23.83 -39.19
CA SER A 159 -3.07 -22.45 -39.15
C SER A 159 -3.71 -22.07 -37.80
N PHE A 160 -4.49 -22.97 -37.21
CA PHE A 160 -5.08 -22.76 -35.88
C PHE A 160 -4.02 -22.64 -34.78
N PHE A 161 -3.04 -23.55 -34.74
CA PHE A 161 -1.95 -23.48 -33.75
C PHE A 161 -1.11 -22.20 -33.89
N CYS A 162 -0.86 -21.73 -35.11
CA CYS A 162 -0.16 -20.47 -35.37
C CYS A 162 -0.87 -19.25 -34.75
N ILE A 163 -2.19 -19.29 -34.61
CA ILE A 163 -2.98 -18.19 -33.99
C ILE A 163 -3.06 -18.36 -32.47
N VAL A 164 -3.24 -19.60 -32.00
CA VAL A 164 -3.44 -19.92 -30.58
C VAL A 164 -2.16 -19.73 -29.76
N ILE A 165 -0.99 -20.12 -30.29
CA ILE A 165 0.29 -20.05 -29.57
C ILE A 165 0.63 -18.60 -29.14
N PRO A 166 0.58 -17.58 -30.02
CA PRO A 166 0.79 -16.18 -29.63
C PRO A 166 -0.22 -15.66 -28.59
N LEU A 167 -1.48 -16.08 -28.67
CA LEU A 167 -2.50 -15.66 -27.70
C LEU A 167 -2.23 -16.24 -26.30
N ILE A 168 -1.73 -17.48 -26.24
CA ILE A 168 -1.29 -18.11 -24.99
C ILE A 168 -0.06 -17.39 -24.42
N THR A 169 0.94 -17.06 -25.24
CA THR A 169 2.13 -16.34 -24.76
C THR A 169 1.77 -14.97 -24.20
N VAL A 170 0.87 -14.23 -24.87
CA VAL A 170 0.33 -12.95 -24.36
C VAL A 170 -0.40 -13.16 -23.03
N ASN A 171 -1.23 -14.20 -22.90
CA ASN A 171 -1.91 -14.50 -21.63
C ASN A 171 -0.91 -14.78 -20.49
N LEU A 172 0.14 -15.55 -20.75
CA LEU A 172 1.20 -15.87 -19.79
C LEU A 172 1.98 -14.62 -19.38
N LEU A 173 2.32 -13.74 -20.33
CA LEU A 173 3.00 -12.47 -20.04
C LEU A 173 2.15 -11.57 -19.14
N ILE A 174 0.85 -11.46 -19.43
CA ILE A 174 -0.09 -10.70 -18.60
C ILE A 174 -0.21 -11.33 -17.21
N SER A 175 -0.27 -12.66 -17.11
CA SER A 175 -0.32 -13.37 -15.83
C SER A 175 0.95 -13.16 -15.01
N LYS A 176 2.12 -13.11 -15.65
CA LYS A 176 3.39 -12.82 -14.98
C LYS A 176 3.43 -11.37 -14.47
N LYS A 177 3.06 -10.41 -15.31
CA LYS A 177 2.98 -8.99 -14.94
C LYS A 177 2.00 -8.73 -13.78
N LEU A 178 0.87 -9.45 -13.74
CA LEU A 178 -0.08 -9.37 -12.62
C LEU A 178 0.49 -9.91 -11.30
N ARG A 179 1.39 -10.88 -11.34
CA ARG A 179 2.03 -11.49 -10.16
C ARG A 179 3.15 -10.61 -9.59
N GLU A 180 3.85 -9.89 -10.46
CA GLU A 180 4.98 -9.02 -10.08
C GLU A 180 4.52 -7.65 -9.56
N MET A 181 3.34 -7.18 -9.97
CA MET A 181 2.71 -5.99 -9.40
C MET A 181 2.32 -6.23 -7.95
#